data_AF-A0A942W3Q6-F1
#
_entry.id   AF-A0A942W3Q6-F1
#
_cell.length_a   1.000
_cell.length_b   1.000
_cell.length_c   1.000
_cell.angle_alpha   90.00
_cell.angle_beta   90.00
_cell.angle_gamma   90.00
#
_symmetry.space_group_name_H-M   'P 1'
#
loop_
_entity.id
_entity.type
_entity.pdbx_description
1 polymer ?
#
loop_
_entity_poly.entity_id
_entity_poly.type
_entity_poly.pdbx_seq_one_letter_code
_entity_poly.pdbx_strand_id
1 'polypeptide(L)' 'MNRTHRDKDSWRTLRNSKETTYTLITKHHISNSTIHRLRKNSPISTVTINDLCRILQCEIQDIAIYTESDEDMKL' A
#
# COMPACT_ATOMS: atom_id res chain seq x y z
N MET A 1 -24.03 13.11 14.14
CA MET A 1 -22.98 12.11 14.42
C MET A 1 -22.19 11.91 13.14
N ASN A 2 -21.12 12.71 13.00
CA ASN A 2 -20.40 12.87 11.74
C ASN A 2 -19.48 11.66 11.51
N ARG A 3 -19.89 10.73 10.66
CA ARG A 3 -18.94 9.90 9.92
C ARG A 3 -18.26 10.82 8.93
N THR A 4 -17.21 11.51 9.36
CA THR A 4 -16.23 12.07 8.44
C THR A 4 -15.59 10.89 7.73
N HIS A 5 -16.18 10.53 6.59
CA HIS A 5 -15.53 9.72 5.57
C HIS A 5 -14.31 10.53 5.17
N ARG A 6 -13.19 10.23 5.85
CA ARG A 6 -11.90 10.83 5.58
C ARG A 6 -11.57 10.36 4.17
N ASP A 7 -11.53 11.28 3.23
CA ASP A 7 -10.82 11.12 1.97
C ASP A 7 -9.33 10.88 2.32
N LYS A 8 -9.01 9.68 2.81
CA LYS A 8 -7.65 9.24 3.09
C LYS A 8 -7.12 8.79 1.74
N ASP A 9 -6.66 9.78 0.99
CA ASP A 9 -5.97 9.63 -0.27
C ASP A 9 -4.70 8.80 -0.01
N SER A 10 -4.75 7.47 -0.21
CA SER A 10 -3.65 6.53 0.08
C SER A 10 -2.36 6.92 -0.66
N TRP A 11 -2.50 7.65 -1.76
CA TRP A 11 -1.41 8.19 -2.56
C TRP A 11 -0.64 9.32 -1.89
N ARG A 12 -1.15 9.95 -0.82
CA ARG A 12 -0.43 10.99 -0.07
C ARG A 12 0.86 10.46 0.55
N THR A 13 0.82 9.25 1.08
CA THR A 13 1.97 8.65 1.77
C THR A 13 3.09 8.33 0.79
N LEU A 14 2.75 7.78 -0.38
CA LEU A 14 3.70 7.56 -1.46
C LEU A 14 4.22 8.87 -2.07
N ARG A 15 3.37 9.91 -2.22
CA ARG A 15 3.80 11.23 -2.72
C ARG A 15 4.68 12.01 -1.76
N ASN A 16 4.46 11.86 -0.45
CA ASN A 16 5.24 12.53 0.58
C ASN A 16 6.51 11.76 0.95
N SER A 17 6.58 10.48 0.58
CA SER A 17 7.78 9.67 0.72
C SER A 17 8.84 10.11 -0.28
N LYS A 18 10.10 10.13 0.16
CA LYS A 18 11.28 10.30 -0.73
C LYS A 18 11.67 9.00 -1.42
N GLU A 19 10.98 7.90 -1.11
CA GLU A 19 11.31 6.57 -1.61
C GLU A 19 10.72 6.37 -3.01
N THR A 20 11.59 6.00 -3.95
CA THR A 20 11.21 5.61 -5.31
C THR A 20 11.25 4.10 -5.43
N THR A 21 10.71 3.55 -6.51
CA THR A 21 10.86 2.13 -6.84
C THR A 21 12.33 1.68 -6.80
N TYR A 22 13.25 2.55 -7.25
CA TYR A 22 14.68 2.28 -7.23
C TYR A 22 15.23 2.17 -5.80
N THR A 23 14.85 3.07 -4.90
CA THR A 23 15.34 3.02 -3.51
C THR A 23 14.72 1.85 -2.74
N LEU A 24 13.48 1.46 -3.03
CA LEU A 24 12.88 0.24 -2.47
C LEU A 24 13.67 -1.02 -2.84
N ILE A 25 14.18 -1.11 -4.06
CA ILE A 25 14.98 -2.27 -4.52
C ILE A 25 16.40 -2.21 -3.95
N THR A 26 17.05 -1.04 -4.05
CA THR A 26 18.48 -0.91 -3.78
C THR A 26 18.82 -0.70 -2.31
N LYS A 27 17.99 0.05 -1.56
CA LYS A 27 18.22 0.40 -0.15
C LYS A 27 17.44 -0.50 0.80
N HIS A 28 16.22 -0.88 0.42
CA HIS A 28 15.33 -1.68 1.27
C HIS A 28 15.25 -3.15 0.87
N HIS A 29 16.03 -3.57 -0.13
CA HIS A 29 16.13 -4.95 -0.61
C HIS A 29 14.79 -5.60 -0.96
N ILE A 30 13.78 -4.81 -1.34
CA ILE A 30 12.52 -5.35 -1.85
C ILE A 30 12.80 -6.00 -3.19
N SER A 31 12.37 -7.26 -3.33
CA SER A 31 12.53 -8.01 -4.57
C SER A 31 11.81 -7.34 -5.73
N ASN A 32 12.40 -7.44 -6.93
CA ASN A 32 11.75 -6.98 -8.17
C ASN A 32 10.37 -7.60 -8.39
N SER A 33 10.16 -8.85 -7.93
CA SER A 33 8.87 -9.53 -8.01
C SER A 33 7.81 -8.85 -7.15
N THR A 34 8.15 -8.43 -5.94
CA THR A 34 7.25 -7.68 -5.05
C THR A 34 6.91 -6.31 -5.63
N ILE A 35 7.91 -5.60 -6.14
CA ILE A 35 7.70 -4.32 -6.84
C ILE A 35 6.78 -4.49 -8.05
N HIS A 36 6.99 -5.53 -8.85
CA HIS A 36 6.15 -5.80 -10.01
C HIS A 36 4.69 -6.09 -9.61
N ARG A 37 4.48 -6.84 -8.52
CA ARG A 37 3.14 -7.07 -7.95
C ARG A 37 2.48 -5.77 -7.49
N LEU A 38 3.21 -4.92 -6.77
CA LEU A 38 2.72 -3.61 -6.32
C LEU A 38 2.29 -2.73 -7.51
N ARG A 39 3.08 -2.70 -8.60
CA ARG A 39 2.74 -1.92 -9.80
C ARG A 39 1.49 -2.44 -10.53
N LYS A 40 1.21 -3.74 -10.44
CA LYS A 40 0.02 -4.36 -11.01
C LYS A 40 -1.16 -4.43 -10.05
N ASN A 41 -1.06 -3.80 -8.88
CA ASN A 41 -2.03 -3.92 -7.79
C ASN A 41 -2.44 -5.38 -7.50
N SER A 42 -1.47 -6.29 -7.62
CA SER A 42 -1.69 -7.73 -7.44
C SER A 42 -1.70 -8.10 -5.94
N PRO A 43 -2.33 -9.22 -5.56
CA PRO A 43 -2.34 -9.67 -4.17
C PRO A 43 -0.93 -9.80 -3.58
N ILE A 44 -0.75 -9.23 -2.39
CA ILE A 44 0.47 -9.28 -1.59
C ILE A 44 0.16 -9.84 -0.19
N SER A 45 1.17 -10.31 0.52
CA SER A 45 1.00 -10.80 1.89
C SER A 45 0.95 -9.64 2.89
N THR A 46 0.37 -9.91 4.06
CA THR A 46 0.39 -8.98 5.19
C THR A 46 1.80 -8.68 5.69
N VAL A 47 2.75 -9.60 5.51
CA VAL A 47 4.18 -9.38 5.80
C VAL A 47 4.75 -8.28 4.90
N THR A 48 4.48 -8.35 3.59
CA THR A 48 4.90 -7.30 2.63
C THR A 48 4.28 -5.94 2.97
N ILE A 49 3.02 -5.93 3.37
CA ILE A 49 2.34 -4.70 3.82
C ILE A 49 3.05 -4.12 5.05
N ASN A 50 3.36 -4.95 6.05
CA ASN A 50 4.09 -4.50 7.24
C ASN A 50 5.48 -3.92 6.90
N ASP A 51 6.22 -4.56 5.98
CA ASP A 51 7.53 -4.06 5.56
C ASP A 51 7.42 -2.71 4.86
N LEU A 52 6.43 -2.55 3.98
CA LEU A 52 6.12 -1.27 3.35
C LEU A 52 5.77 -0.20 4.38
N CYS A 53 4.95 -0.52 5.38
CA CYS A 53 4.62 0.40 6.47
C CYS A 53 5.87 0.85 7.25
N ARG A 54 6.81 -0.07 7.52
CA ARG A 54 8.07 0.25 8.20
C ARG A 54 8.97 1.16 7.37
N ILE A 55 9.07 0.88 6.07
CA ILE A 55 9.91 1.64 5.13
C ILE A 55 9.35 3.04 4.89
N LEU A 56 8.04 3.14 4.67
CA LEU A 56 7.35 4.40 4.39
C LEU A 56 6.96 5.16 5.66
N GLN A 57 7.21 4.56 6.83
CA GLN A 57 6.82 5.07 8.15
C GLN A 57 5.34 5.47 8.21
N CYS A 58 4.46 4.58 7.78
CA CYS A 58 3.03 4.83 7.65
C CYS A 58 2.17 3.74 8.31
N GLU A 59 0.88 4.02 8.43
CA GLU A 59 -0.09 3.05 8.90
C GLU A 59 -0.62 2.20 7.72
N ILE A 60 -1.20 1.03 8.02
CA ILE A 60 -1.74 0.14 6.98
C ILE A 60 -2.83 0.82 6.13
N GLN A 61 -3.68 1.62 6.76
CA GLN A 61 -4.73 2.40 6.10
C GLN A 61 -4.19 3.49 5.15
N ASP A 62 -2.89 3.76 5.21
CA ASP A 62 -2.27 4.74 4.31
C ASP A 62 -1.81 4.10 2.98
N ILE A 63 -1.73 2.77 2.90
CA ILE A 63 -1.29 2.05 1.69
C ILE A 63 -2.29 1.00 1.19
N ALA A 64 -3.28 0.65 2.01
CA ALA A 64 -4.33 -0.29 1.64
C ALA A 64 -5.71 0.28 2.04
N ILE A 65 -6.68 0.09 1.15
CA ILE A 65 -8.07 0.45 1.39
C ILE A 65 -8.96 -0.73 0.96
N TYR A 66 -9.94 -1.05 1.80
CA TYR A 66 -10.99 -1.97 1.40
C TYR A 66 -11.91 -1.26 0.41
N THR A 67 -12.13 -1.88 -0.74
CA THR A 67 -13.09 -1.41 -1.75
C THR A 67 -14.13 -2.51 -1.91
N GLU A 68 -15.39 -2.17 -1.71
CA GLU A 68 -16.50 -3.09 -1.97
C GLU A 68 -16.50 -3.43 -3.47
N SER A 69 -16.48 -4.73 -3.80
CA SER A 69 -16.62 -5.25 -5.15
C SER A 69 -17.87 -6.12 -5.22
N ASP A 70 -18.67 -5.95 -6.26
CA ASP A 70 -19.86 -6.77 -6.52
C ASP A 70 -19.50 -8.27 -6.65
N GLU A 71 -18.25 -8.58 -6.98
CA GLU A 71 -17.73 -9.95 -7.11
C GLU A 71 -17.50 -10.63 -5.74
N ASP A 72 -17.21 -9.84 -4.70
CA ASP A 72 -16.94 -10.32 -3.34
C ASP A 72 -18.21 -10.42 -2.49
N MET A 73 -19.36 -9.96 -3.02
CA MET A 73 -20.66 -9.93 -2.36
C MET A 73 -21.41 -11.28 -2.40
N LYS A 74 -20.66 -12.39 -2.35
CA LYS A 74 -21.20 -13.74 -2.10
C LYS A 74 -20.78 -14.18 -0.70
N LEU A 75 -21.37 -13.54 0.31
CA LEU A 75 -21.34 -14.05 1.69
C LEU A 75 -22.54 -14.95 1.96
#